data_AF-A0A1F8MTF6-F1
#
_entry.id   AF-A0A1F8MTF6-F1
#
_cell.length_a   1.000
_cell.length_b   1.000
_cell.length_c   1.000
_cell.angle_alpha   90.00
_cell.angle_beta   90.00
_cell.angle_gamma   90.00
#
_symmetry.space_group_name_H-M   'P 1'
#
loop_
_entity.id
_entity.type
_entity.pdbx_description
1 polymer ?
#
loop_
_entity_poly.entity_id
_entity_poly.type
_entity_poly.pdbx_seq_one_letter_code
_entity_poly.pdbx_strand_id
1 'polypeptide(L)'
;MAGELYQFPDATVNEFGFVQTPFGTLVPPNARIAAFVHSSGMRDGDSQFLAGRPLCTTLNAALAHCRSGHGDIVYVLPGHAENVAAADAMSNLVAGTQIIGCGGAGLRPTFTWTLATSTFLLDVDDVTIHNCILNLEPGTGTITVAAPITVSGDGCTISKCLMRFSTDANNKVTQGFTVTGDDFHFIGNHCYGATAGECTAFMDLNAAHRAVLIGNYIAGATSNVAVGLLRFVTAASLNVYLRDNTYINRKASSTCCVTGLAAVSGVSINESFNYLDTASLTPWLTSTGIMHFHRPSVTNTAGETGSEVVGTVSA
;
A
#
# COMPACT_ATOMS: atom_id res chain seq x y z
N MET A 1 41.91 3.50 8.37
CA MET A 1 40.89 4.32 9.05
C MET A 1 39.76 3.39 9.42
N ALA A 2 39.77 2.89 10.65
CA ALA A 2 38.66 2.09 11.19
C ALA A 2 37.52 3.07 11.49
N GLY A 3 36.47 3.04 10.67
CA GLY A 3 35.26 3.79 10.98
C GLY A 3 34.61 3.14 12.18
N GLU A 4 34.52 3.89 13.28
CA GLU A 4 33.77 3.47 14.47
C GLU A 4 32.33 3.16 14.04
N LEU A 5 31.98 1.87 14.05
CA LEU A 5 30.60 1.45 14.18
C LEU A 5 30.15 1.90 15.56
N TYR A 6 29.63 3.12 15.66
CA TYR A 6 28.96 3.59 16.86
C TYR A 6 27.72 2.71 17.04
N GLN A 7 27.89 1.63 17.81
CA GLN A 7 26.83 0.71 18.17
C GLN A 7 25.75 1.51 18.88
N PHE A 8 24.49 1.28 18.49
CA PHE A 8 23.40 1.69 19.36
C PHE A 8 23.65 1.02 20.72
N PRO A 9 23.58 1.75 21.84
CA PRO A 9 23.84 1.17 23.16
C PRO A 9 22.90 0.00 23.52
N ASP A 10 21.87 -0.23 22.71
CA ASP A 10 20.86 -1.29 22.83
C ASP A 10 20.71 -2.19 21.58
N ALA A 11 21.49 -2.00 20.50
CA ALA A 11 21.41 -2.88 19.34
C ALA A 11 22.24 -4.16 19.54
N THR A 12 21.57 -5.30 19.46
CA THR A 12 22.24 -6.60 19.38
C THR A 12 22.61 -6.89 17.92
N VAL A 13 23.88 -7.21 17.68
CA VAL A 13 24.30 -7.80 16.41
C VAL A 13 23.93 -9.28 16.49
N ASN A 14 23.13 -9.78 15.54
CA ASN A 14 22.82 -11.21 15.51
C ASN A 14 24.01 -12.00 14.92
N GLU A 15 23.98 -13.32 15.06
CA GLU A 15 25.04 -14.22 14.58
C GLU A 15 25.30 -14.14 13.06
N PHE A 16 24.38 -13.53 12.32
CA PHE A 16 24.45 -13.34 10.88
C PHE A 16 24.92 -11.92 10.47
N GLY A 17 25.36 -11.10 11.43
CA GLY A 17 25.91 -9.77 11.17
C GLY A 17 24.88 -8.67 10.92
N PHE A 18 23.60 -8.93 11.17
CA PHE A 18 22.56 -7.89 11.12
C PHE A 18 22.53 -7.11 12.43
N VAL A 19 22.29 -5.81 12.31
CA VAL A 19 22.04 -4.95 13.47
C VAL A 19 20.53 -4.88 13.69
N GLN A 20 20.04 -5.36 14.84
CA GLN A 20 18.64 -5.15 15.20
C GLN A 20 18.47 -3.74 15.78
N THR A 21 17.55 -2.96 15.23
CA THR A 21 17.25 -1.62 15.73
C THR A 21 16.32 -1.69 16.97
N PRO A 22 16.22 -0.60 17.76
CA PRO A 22 15.26 -0.52 18.87
C PRO A 22 13.79 -0.72 18.44
N PHE A 23 13.50 -0.56 17.14
CA PHE A 23 12.19 -0.77 16.55
C PHE A 23 12.00 -2.18 15.97
N GLY A 24 12.92 -3.11 16.25
CA GLY A 24 12.84 -4.50 15.85
C GLY A 24 13.10 -4.76 14.36
N THR A 25 13.63 -3.77 13.63
CA THR A 25 14.02 -3.95 12.22
C THR A 25 15.43 -4.53 12.15
N LEU A 26 15.66 -5.48 11.25
CA LEU A 26 17.00 -5.97 10.96
C LEU A 26 17.61 -5.09 9.86
N VAL A 27 18.73 -4.44 10.17
CA VAL A 27 19.51 -3.69 9.18
C VAL A 27 20.44 -4.66 8.47
N PRO A 28 20.29 -4.88 7.14
CA PRO A 28 21.17 -5.77 6.41
C PRO A 28 22.60 -5.21 6.34
N PRO A 29 23.61 -6.07 6.11
CA PRO A 29 24.96 -5.62 5.81
C PRO A 29 24.95 -4.58 4.68
N ASN A 30 25.74 -3.50 4.84
CA ASN A 30 25.81 -2.31 3.98
C ASN A 30 24.65 -1.29 4.06
N ALA A 31 23.53 -1.65 4.68
CA ALA A 31 22.49 -0.68 5.01
C ALA A 31 22.84 0.12 6.26
N ARG A 32 22.14 1.26 6.42
CA ARG A 32 22.18 2.07 7.63
C ARG A 32 20.83 2.69 7.88
N ILE A 33 20.65 3.20 9.10
CA ILE A 33 19.63 4.22 9.35
C ILE A 33 20.13 5.53 8.75
N ALA A 34 19.53 5.95 7.65
CA ALA A 34 19.92 7.16 6.93
C ALA A 34 19.45 8.42 7.67
N ALA A 35 18.22 8.41 8.18
CA ALA A 35 17.62 9.55 8.87
C ALA A 35 16.43 9.12 9.74
N PHE A 36 16.06 10.02 10.67
CA PHE A 36 14.80 10.00 11.40
C PHE A 36 13.93 11.16 10.92
N VAL A 37 12.61 10.97 10.91
CA VAL A 37 11.65 11.97 10.43
C VAL A 37 10.64 12.28 11.50
N HIS A 38 10.44 13.56 11.81
CA HIS A 38 9.46 14.00 12.79
C HIS A 38 9.04 15.45 12.59
N SER A 39 7.73 15.70 12.46
CA SER A 39 7.21 16.96 11.93
C SER A 39 7.38 18.14 12.89
N SER A 40 7.49 17.88 14.20
CA SER A 40 7.70 18.93 15.21
C SER A 40 9.17 19.12 15.60
N GLY A 41 10.12 18.55 14.85
CA GLY A 41 11.54 18.58 15.21
C GLY A 41 11.87 17.73 16.45
N MET A 42 12.99 18.01 17.11
CA MET A 42 13.43 17.26 18.29
C MET A 42 12.46 17.41 19.46
N ARG A 43 12.10 16.29 20.08
CA ARG A 43 11.39 16.20 21.35
C ARG A 43 12.30 15.63 22.46
N ASP A 44 11.89 15.82 23.70
CA ASP A 44 12.54 15.20 24.85
C ASP A 44 12.56 13.66 24.69
N GLY A 45 13.77 13.09 24.69
CA GLY A 45 14.01 11.66 24.47
C GLY A 45 14.56 11.30 23.09
N ASP A 46 14.40 12.15 22.08
CA ASP A 46 14.88 11.85 20.72
C ASP A 46 16.42 11.78 20.63
N SER A 47 17.11 12.60 21.42
CA SER A 47 18.58 12.75 21.37
C SER A 47 19.34 11.44 21.62
N GLN A 48 18.76 10.50 22.36
CA GLN A 48 19.37 9.20 22.65
C GLN A 48 19.28 8.23 21.46
N PHE A 49 18.25 8.38 20.62
CA PHE A 49 18.00 7.50 19.47
C PHE A 49 18.66 7.99 18.18
N LEU A 50 18.87 9.31 18.07
CA LEU A 50 19.45 9.89 16.87
C LEU A 50 20.89 9.40 16.64
N ALA A 51 21.68 9.13 17.69
CA ALA A 51 23.05 8.57 17.57
C ALA A 51 23.91 9.24 16.47
N GLY A 52 23.79 10.57 16.30
CA GLY A 52 24.49 11.34 15.26
C GLY A 52 23.87 11.30 13.86
N ARG A 53 22.69 10.69 13.69
CA ARG A 53 21.89 10.69 12.45
C ARG A 53 21.04 11.97 12.34
N PRO A 54 20.76 12.43 11.11
CA PRO A 54 19.93 13.60 10.90
C PRO A 54 18.48 13.35 11.34
N LEU A 55 17.90 14.34 12.02
CA LEU A 55 16.47 14.45 12.24
C LEU A 55 15.90 15.45 11.22
N CYS A 56 15.05 14.96 10.34
CA CYS A 56 14.41 15.74 9.30
C CYS A 56 12.95 16.03 9.67
N THR A 57 12.44 17.20 9.28
CA THR A 57 11.04 17.56 9.51
C THR A 57 10.10 17.00 8.45
N THR A 58 10.63 16.59 7.29
CA THR A 58 9.88 15.97 6.19
C THR A 58 10.56 14.69 5.72
N LEU A 59 9.76 13.79 5.15
CA LEU A 59 10.25 12.56 4.57
C LEU A 59 11.18 12.83 3.38
N ASN A 60 10.81 13.75 2.48
CA ASN A 60 11.64 14.03 1.30
C ASN A 60 13.05 14.57 1.66
N ALA A 61 13.17 15.32 2.77
CA ALA A 61 14.46 15.76 3.27
C ALA A 61 15.28 14.59 3.86
N ALA A 62 14.63 13.62 4.50
CA ALA A 62 15.30 12.41 4.96
C ALA A 62 15.76 11.51 3.81
N LEU A 63 14.95 11.40 2.74
CA LEU A 63 15.29 10.61 1.56
C LEU A 63 16.57 11.09 0.87
N ALA A 64 16.90 12.39 0.95
CA ALA A 64 18.16 12.94 0.44
C ALA A 64 19.42 12.37 1.14
N HIS A 65 19.27 11.68 2.28
CA HIS A 65 20.36 10.99 2.98
C HIS A 65 20.50 9.51 2.59
N CYS A 66 19.54 8.97 1.82
CA CYS A 66 19.57 7.61 1.33
C CYS A 66 20.55 7.47 0.15
N ARG A 67 21.10 6.27 0.00
CA ARG A 67 21.95 5.89 -1.13
C ARG A 67 21.29 4.77 -1.90
N SER A 68 21.23 4.92 -3.22
CA SER A 68 20.63 3.93 -4.11
C SER A 68 21.27 2.55 -3.96
N GLY A 69 20.44 1.51 -3.87
CA GLY A 69 20.87 0.11 -3.84
C GLY A 69 21.51 -0.36 -2.53
N HIS A 70 21.47 0.47 -1.46
CA HIS A 70 22.13 0.14 -0.19
C HIS A 70 21.19 -0.37 0.90
N GLY A 71 19.87 -0.45 0.68
CA GLY A 71 18.94 -0.88 1.71
C GLY A 71 18.72 0.14 2.83
N ASP A 72 19.04 1.42 2.57
CA ASP A 72 19.01 2.48 3.57
C ASP A 72 17.61 2.65 4.18
N ILE A 73 17.55 2.83 5.50
CA ILE A 73 16.30 2.89 6.28
C ILE A 73 16.05 4.32 6.75
N VAL A 74 14.83 4.80 6.52
CA VAL A 74 14.30 6.04 7.09
C VAL A 74 13.23 5.69 8.11
N TYR A 75 13.47 6.06 9.37
CA TYR A 75 12.47 5.92 10.42
C TYR A 75 11.60 7.15 10.51
N VAL A 76 10.29 6.95 10.40
CA VAL A 76 9.32 8.03 10.60
C VAL A 76 8.75 7.89 12.01
N LEU A 77 9.07 8.85 12.88
CA LEU A 77 8.82 8.78 14.32
C LEU A 77 7.32 8.91 14.67
N PRO A 78 6.88 8.41 15.85
CA PRO A 78 5.48 8.38 16.22
C PRO A 78 4.82 9.76 16.21
N GLY A 79 3.62 9.85 15.62
CA GLY A 79 2.84 11.08 15.54
C GLY A 79 3.37 12.10 14.52
N HIS A 80 4.37 11.75 13.71
CA HIS A 80 4.73 12.56 12.55
C HIS A 80 3.52 12.72 11.62
N ALA A 81 3.28 13.95 11.18
CA ALA A 81 2.22 14.27 10.24
C ALA A 81 2.78 15.18 9.14
N GLU A 82 2.61 14.78 7.89
CA GLU A 82 3.11 15.49 6.72
C GLU A 82 2.03 15.58 5.63
N ASN A 83 1.95 16.75 5.00
CA ASN A 83 1.07 16.98 3.86
C ASN A 83 1.82 16.69 2.57
N VAL A 84 1.26 15.79 1.76
CA VAL A 84 1.68 15.53 0.38
C VAL A 84 0.96 16.54 -0.50
N ALA A 85 1.65 17.63 -0.82
CA ALA A 85 1.09 18.80 -1.51
C ALA A 85 1.79 19.10 -2.86
N ALA A 86 2.47 18.11 -3.45
CA ALA A 86 3.13 18.23 -4.73
C ALA A 86 2.93 16.95 -5.55
N ALA A 87 2.98 17.09 -6.88
CA ALA A 87 3.26 15.94 -7.73
C ALA A 87 4.69 15.49 -7.45
N ASP A 88 4.91 14.18 -7.41
CA ASP A 88 6.21 13.60 -7.04
C ASP A 88 6.77 14.18 -5.73
N ALA A 89 5.98 14.10 -4.66
CA ALA A 89 6.35 14.70 -3.37
C ALA A 89 7.61 14.09 -2.74
N MET A 90 8.04 12.92 -3.22
CA MET A 90 9.15 12.13 -2.68
C MET A 90 10.27 11.98 -3.73
N SER A 91 10.55 13.07 -4.44
CA SER A 91 11.49 13.10 -5.57
C SER A 91 12.94 12.71 -5.26
N ASN A 92 13.35 12.67 -3.99
CA ASN A 92 14.67 12.16 -3.58
C ASN A 92 14.68 10.64 -3.31
N LEU A 93 13.58 9.94 -3.60
CA LEU A 93 13.50 8.50 -3.43
C LEU A 93 14.53 7.80 -4.32
N VAL A 94 15.25 6.85 -3.75
CA VAL A 94 16.27 6.05 -4.45
C VAL A 94 16.02 4.56 -4.21
N ALA A 95 16.46 3.73 -5.16
CA ALA A 95 16.24 2.29 -5.11
C ALA A 95 16.71 1.64 -3.80
N GLY A 96 15.97 0.64 -3.31
CA GLY A 96 16.27 -0.09 -2.08
C GLY A 96 15.94 0.66 -0.79
N THR A 97 15.25 1.81 -0.84
CA THR A 97 14.93 2.58 0.37
C THR A 97 13.80 1.94 1.17
N GLN A 98 13.95 1.89 2.50
CA GLN A 98 12.93 1.41 3.42
C GLN A 98 12.39 2.56 4.28
N ILE A 99 11.10 2.88 4.13
CA ILE A 99 10.38 3.89 4.92
C ILE A 99 9.56 3.16 5.98
N ILE A 100 10.00 3.25 7.23
CA ILE A 100 9.44 2.48 8.35
C ILE A 100 8.80 3.43 9.36
N GLY A 101 7.47 3.35 9.48
CA GLY A 101 6.74 4.05 10.52
C GLY A 101 6.95 3.42 11.90
N CYS A 102 7.43 4.23 12.85
CA CYS A 102 7.55 3.88 14.25
C CYS A 102 6.31 4.42 14.97
N GLY A 103 5.36 3.56 15.32
CA GLY A 103 4.13 4.02 15.97
C GLY A 103 3.01 2.97 15.90
N GLY A 104 2.09 3.03 16.85
CA GLY A 104 0.93 2.13 16.93
C GLY A 104 -0.38 2.90 16.80
N ALA A 105 -1.40 2.27 16.23
CA ALA A 105 -2.73 2.84 16.06
C ALA A 105 -2.68 4.28 15.49
N GLY A 106 -3.26 5.26 16.19
CA GLY A 106 -3.28 6.67 15.76
C GLY A 106 -1.95 7.42 15.88
N LEU A 107 -0.92 6.82 16.47
CA LEU A 107 0.43 7.40 16.53
C LEU A 107 1.32 6.92 15.38
N ARG A 108 0.80 6.09 14.46
CA ARG A 108 1.51 5.81 13.21
C ARG A 108 1.73 7.11 12.43
N PRO A 109 2.89 7.29 11.79
CA PRO A 109 3.12 8.45 10.94
C PRO A 109 2.06 8.59 9.86
N THR A 110 1.57 9.81 9.68
CA THR A 110 0.45 10.12 8.79
C THR A 110 0.90 10.99 7.63
N PHE A 111 0.69 10.49 6.42
CA PHE A 111 0.85 11.26 5.19
C PHE A 111 -0.53 11.60 4.62
N THR A 112 -0.80 12.88 4.38
CA THR A 112 -2.10 13.36 3.92
C THR A 112 -1.97 14.08 2.59
N TRP A 113 -2.65 13.58 1.55
CA TRP A 113 -2.67 14.22 0.24
C TRP A 113 -3.62 15.40 0.28
N THR A 114 -3.13 16.59 -0.08
CA THR A 114 -3.89 17.83 0.10
C THR A 114 -4.17 18.59 -1.19
N LEU A 115 -3.69 18.14 -2.34
CA LEU A 115 -3.96 18.77 -3.65
C LEU A 115 -4.48 17.75 -4.66
N ALA A 116 -5.21 18.22 -5.68
CA ALA A 116 -5.75 17.35 -6.72
C ALA A 116 -4.67 16.58 -7.50
N THR A 117 -3.48 17.17 -7.63
CA THR A 117 -2.33 16.60 -8.36
C THR A 117 -1.26 16.01 -7.43
N SER A 118 -1.53 15.89 -6.12
CA SER A 118 -0.52 15.34 -5.23
C SER A 118 -0.34 13.85 -5.47
N THR A 119 0.92 13.41 -5.51
CA THR A 119 1.27 12.02 -5.82
C THR A 119 2.55 11.63 -5.09
N PHE A 120 2.58 10.39 -4.60
CA PHE A 120 3.79 9.70 -4.17
C PHE A 120 4.14 8.69 -5.26
N LEU A 121 5.24 8.94 -5.97
CA LEU A 121 5.79 8.04 -6.97
C LEU A 121 6.72 7.02 -6.30
N LEU A 122 6.45 5.74 -6.53
CA LEU A 122 7.38 4.64 -6.30
C LEU A 122 7.90 4.20 -7.66
N ASP A 123 8.76 5.03 -8.24
CA ASP A 123 9.30 4.90 -9.60
C ASP A 123 10.76 4.41 -9.64
N VAL A 124 11.24 3.93 -8.50
CA VAL A 124 12.53 3.27 -8.33
C VAL A 124 12.35 1.93 -7.62
N ASP A 125 13.23 0.98 -7.91
CA ASP A 125 13.07 -0.41 -7.49
C ASP A 125 13.28 -0.64 -5.98
N ASP A 126 12.74 -1.75 -5.47
CA ASP A 126 12.97 -2.29 -4.13
C ASP A 126 12.63 -1.32 -2.98
N VAL A 127 11.63 -0.45 -3.16
CA VAL A 127 11.19 0.48 -2.11
C VAL A 127 10.16 -0.17 -1.19
N THR A 128 10.33 0.00 0.12
CA THR A 128 9.36 -0.47 1.12
C THR A 128 8.71 0.70 1.86
N ILE A 129 7.38 0.72 1.94
CA ILE A 129 6.61 1.53 2.90
C ILE A 129 5.96 0.61 3.92
N HIS A 130 6.24 0.85 5.20
CA HIS A 130 5.77 -0.01 6.29
C HIS A 130 5.13 0.78 7.43
N ASN A 131 3.98 0.29 7.92
CA ASN A 131 3.35 0.75 9.17
C ASN A 131 3.05 2.27 9.21
N CYS A 132 2.57 2.83 8.10
CA CYS A 132 2.13 4.22 8.00
C CYS A 132 0.61 4.34 7.91
N ILE A 133 0.10 5.54 8.20
CA ILE A 133 -1.25 5.97 7.82
C ILE A 133 -1.14 6.77 6.52
N LEU A 134 -1.84 6.33 5.48
CA LEU A 134 -1.88 6.99 4.18
C LEU A 134 -3.30 7.54 3.95
N ASN A 135 -3.48 8.81 4.25
CA ASN A 135 -4.71 9.55 3.95
C ASN A 135 -4.64 10.07 2.53
N LEU A 136 -5.12 9.29 1.57
CA LEU A 136 -5.00 9.59 0.14
C LEU A 136 -5.87 10.77 -0.33
N GLU A 137 -6.53 11.45 0.62
CA GLU A 137 -7.35 12.63 0.45
C GLU A 137 -7.33 13.48 1.75
N PRO A 138 -7.65 14.78 1.70
CA PRO A 138 -7.42 15.73 2.82
C PRO A 138 -8.36 15.61 4.04
N GLY A 139 -9.44 14.85 3.97
CA GLY A 139 -10.47 14.65 5.00
C GLY A 139 -11.45 15.81 5.17
N THR A 140 -11.14 16.98 4.60
CA THR A 140 -12.02 18.15 4.57
C THR A 140 -11.94 18.86 3.22
N GLY A 141 -12.96 19.67 2.90
CA GLY A 141 -12.99 20.50 1.69
C GLY A 141 -13.57 19.80 0.47
N THR A 142 -13.27 20.34 -0.71
CA THR A 142 -13.74 19.80 -2.00
C THR A 142 -12.54 19.58 -2.91
N ILE A 143 -11.92 18.41 -2.77
CA ILE A 143 -10.73 18.02 -3.51
C ILE A 143 -10.91 16.58 -3.99
N THR A 144 -10.64 16.36 -5.26
CA THR A 144 -10.49 15.01 -5.81
C THR A 144 -9.03 14.82 -6.18
N VAL A 145 -8.34 13.95 -5.45
CA VAL A 145 -6.94 13.59 -5.72
C VAL A 145 -6.91 12.58 -6.87
N ALA A 146 -6.22 12.88 -7.96
CA ALA A 146 -6.32 12.08 -9.18
C ALA A 146 -5.70 10.68 -9.03
N ALA A 147 -4.43 10.63 -8.62
CA ALA A 147 -3.65 9.41 -8.45
C ALA A 147 -2.66 9.62 -7.30
N PRO A 148 -3.05 9.30 -6.05
CA PRO A 148 -2.25 9.59 -4.88
C PRO A 148 -1.00 8.71 -4.82
N ILE A 149 -1.06 7.45 -5.27
CA ILE A 149 0.11 6.56 -5.31
C ILE A 149 0.21 5.90 -6.69
N THR A 150 1.40 6.03 -7.30
CA THR A 150 1.75 5.33 -8.54
C THR A 150 3.02 4.52 -8.31
N VAL A 151 3.00 3.26 -8.72
CA VAL A 151 4.10 2.32 -8.57
C VAL A 151 4.55 1.86 -9.95
N SER A 152 5.77 2.22 -10.32
CA SER A 152 6.41 1.80 -11.58
C SER A 152 7.78 1.18 -11.39
N GLY A 153 8.38 1.29 -10.19
CA GLY A 153 9.56 0.51 -9.82
C GLY A 153 9.20 -0.93 -9.47
N ASP A 154 10.11 -1.84 -9.77
CA ASP A 154 9.95 -3.27 -9.52
C ASP A 154 10.25 -3.61 -8.04
N GLY A 155 9.68 -4.70 -7.52
CA GLY A 155 9.97 -5.19 -6.16
C GLY A 155 9.46 -4.29 -5.02
N CYS A 156 8.66 -3.27 -5.33
CA CYS A 156 8.14 -2.35 -4.33
C CYS A 156 7.15 -3.04 -3.38
N THR A 157 7.22 -2.71 -2.08
CA THR A 157 6.38 -3.29 -1.03
C THR A 157 5.65 -2.21 -0.25
N ILE A 158 4.33 -2.37 -0.07
CA ILE A 158 3.54 -1.58 0.87
C ILE A 158 2.86 -2.52 1.85
N SER A 159 3.19 -2.36 3.14
CA SER A 159 2.74 -3.34 4.14
C SER A 159 2.35 -2.76 5.49
N LYS A 160 1.37 -3.40 6.13
CA LYS A 160 0.82 -3.04 7.45
C LYS A 160 0.35 -1.59 7.58
N CYS A 161 0.02 -0.95 6.45
CA CYS A 161 -0.46 0.42 6.43
C CYS A 161 -1.98 0.49 6.67
N LEU A 162 -2.41 1.61 7.26
CA LEU A 162 -3.82 1.99 7.32
C LEU A 162 -4.05 3.04 6.24
N MET A 163 -5.06 2.87 5.40
CA MET A 163 -5.31 3.76 4.27
C MET A 163 -6.75 4.22 4.21
N ARG A 164 -6.91 5.51 3.96
CA ARG A 164 -8.19 6.17 3.78
C ARG A 164 -8.19 6.82 2.41
N PHE A 165 -9.07 6.40 1.50
CA PHE A 165 -8.95 6.79 0.09
C PHE A 165 -10.13 7.58 -0.50
N SER A 166 -11.34 7.45 0.02
CA SER A 166 -12.48 8.26 -0.44
C SER A 166 -13.59 8.23 0.59
N THR A 167 -13.64 9.22 1.49
CA THR A 167 -14.60 9.19 2.62
C THR A 167 -15.84 10.04 2.44
N ASP A 168 -15.88 10.90 1.43
CA ASP A 168 -17.11 11.61 1.06
C ASP A 168 -17.16 11.96 -0.45
N ALA A 169 -18.30 12.47 -0.90
CA ALA A 169 -18.54 12.74 -2.32
C ALA A 169 -17.71 13.90 -2.90
N ASN A 170 -17.28 14.81 -2.02
CA ASN A 170 -16.48 16.00 -2.32
C ASN A 170 -14.99 15.80 -2.01
N ASN A 171 -14.67 14.79 -1.21
CA ASN A 171 -13.32 14.45 -0.80
C ASN A 171 -12.99 12.99 -1.07
N LYS A 172 -12.31 12.78 -2.19
CA LYS A 172 -12.14 11.45 -2.76
C LYS A 172 -10.89 11.36 -3.63
N VAL A 173 -10.63 10.15 -4.10
CA VAL A 173 -9.64 9.89 -5.13
C VAL A 173 -10.34 9.51 -6.42
N THR A 174 -9.78 9.88 -7.57
CA THR A 174 -10.23 9.36 -8.86
C THR A 174 -9.82 7.89 -9.02
N GLN A 175 -8.58 7.56 -8.67
CA GLN A 175 -8.01 6.22 -8.66
C GLN A 175 -7.13 6.12 -7.41
N GLY A 176 -7.19 5.03 -6.63
CA GLY A 176 -6.36 4.88 -5.44
C GLY A 176 -4.90 4.59 -5.76
N PHE A 177 -4.66 3.49 -6.46
CA PHE A 177 -3.32 3.02 -6.84
C PHE A 177 -3.29 2.71 -8.33
N THR A 178 -2.16 3.06 -8.96
CA THR A 178 -1.79 2.56 -10.29
C THR A 178 -0.48 1.81 -10.17
N VAL A 179 -0.46 0.51 -10.49
CA VAL A 179 0.72 -0.34 -10.41
C VAL A 179 1.08 -0.85 -11.81
N THR A 180 2.32 -0.59 -12.19
CA THR A 180 2.93 -1.01 -13.46
C THR A 180 4.25 -1.74 -13.27
N GLY A 181 4.88 -1.61 -12.10
CA GLY A 181 6.08 -2.38 -11.74
C GLY A 181 5.76 -3.84 -11.44
N ASP A 182 6.72 -4.69 -11.74
CA ASP A 182 6.68 -6.12 -11.45
C ASP A 182 7.01 -6.41 -9.98
N ASP A 183 6.67 -7.62 -9.52
CA ASP A 183 7.00 -8.11 -8.17
C ASP A 183 6.47 -7.19 -7.03
N PHE A 184 5.40 -6.44 -7.31
CA PHE A 184 4.79 -5.54 -6.33
C PHE A 184 4.10 -6.32 -5.21
N HIS A 185 4.40 -5.98 -3.96
CA HIS A 185 3.85 -6.62 -2.78
C HIS A 185 2.96 -5.68 -1.97
N PHE A 186 1.69 -6.05 -1.81
CA PHE A 186 0.72 -5.34 -0.98
C PHE A 186 0.23 -6.26 0.14
N ILE A 187 0.71 -6.06 1.37
CA ILE A 187 0.60 -7.09 2.41
C ILE A 187 0.05 -6.53 3.73
N GLY A 188 -1.04 -7.12 4.22
CA GLY A 188 -1.57 -6.85 5.56
C GLY A 188 -2.07 -5.42 5.75
N ASN A 189 -2.49 -4.75 4.67
CA ASN A 189 -2.99 -3.39 4.71
C ASN A 189 -4.48 -3.36 5.06
N HIS A 190 -4.91 -2.27 5.70
CA HIS A 190 -6.31 -1.97 5.97
C HIS A 190 -6.69 -0.70 5.22
N CYS A 191 -7.52 -0.83 4.20
CA CYS A 191 -7.93 0.24 3.30
C CYS A 191 -9.44 0.45 3.39
N TYR A 192 -9.87 1.69 3.66
CA TYR A 192 -11.29 2.01 3.78
C TYR A 192 -11.69 3.33 3.09
N GLY A 193 -12.87 3.29 2.48
CA GLY A 193 -13.59 4.41 1.90
C GLY A 193 -15.08 4.32 2.24
N ALA A 194 -15.79 5.42 2.11
CA ALA A 194 -17.23 5.50 2.33
C ALA A 194 -18.01 5.20 1.04
N THR A 195 -19.28 4.83 1.18
CA THR A 195 -20.18 4.62 0.03
C THR A 195 -20.35 5.89 -0.83
N ALA A 196 -20.38 7.07 -0.20
CA ALA A 196 -20.50 8.34 -0.90
C ALA A 196 -19.20 8.77 -1.62
N GLY A 197 -18.05 8.22 -1.20
CA GLY A 197 -16.75 8.49 -1.80
C GLY A 197 -16.42 7.48 -2.88
N GLU A 198 -17.10 7.58 -4.02
CA GLU A 198 -16.84 6.67 -5.14
C GLU A 198 -15.52 7.01 -5.85
N CYS A 199 -14.68 6.01 -6.03
CA CYS A 199 -13.45 6.08 -6.86
C CYS A 199 -13.60 5.16 -8.09
N THR A 200 -12.74 5.27 -9.09
CA THR A 200 -12.78 4.35 -10.25
C THR A 200 -12.51 2.91 -9.79
N ALA A 201 -11.35 2.69 -9.18
CA ALA A 201 -11.00 1.50 -8.42
C ALA A 201 -10.05 1.89 -7.29
N PHE A 202 -9.90 1.03 -6.29
CA PHE A 202 -8.87 1.21 -5.27
C PHE A 202 -7.49 0.93 -5.84
N MET A 203 -7.33 -0.13 -6.65
CA MET A 203 -6.05 -0.51 -7.24
C MET A 203 -6.21 -1.02 -8.67
N ASP A 204 -5.40 -0.46 -9.56
CA ASP A 204 -5.20 -0.94 -10.92
C ASP A 204 -3.86 -1.67 -11.02
N LEU A 205 -3.89 -2.89 -11.56
CA LEU A 205 -2.72 -3.64 -12.00
C LEU A 205 -2.67 -3.59 -13.53
N ASN A 206 -1.63 -2.97 -14.08
CA ASN A 206 -1.43 -2.79 -15.51
C ASN A 206 -0.08 -3.37 -15.91
N ALA A 207 -0.08 -4.54 -16.55
CA ALA A 207 1.15 -5.30 -16.84
C ALA A 207 2.03 -5.60 -15.61
N ALA A 208 1.51 -5.49 -14.38
CA ALA A 208 2.27 -5.77 -13.16
C ALA A 208 2.39 -7.28 -12.95
N HIS A 209 3.44 -7.90 -13.46
CA HIS A 209 3.66 -9.34 -13.33
C HIS A 209 4.12 -9.69 -11.92
N ARG A 210 3.78 -10.89 -11.46
CA ARG A 210 4.16 -11.41 -10.13
C ARG A 210 3.70 -10.55 -8.96
N ALA A 211 2.68 -9.71 -9.16
CA ALA A 211 2.08 -8.92 -8.09
C ALA A 211 1.48 -9.84 -7.01
N VAL A 212 1.76 -9.52 -5.75
CA VAL A 212 1.35 -10.28 -4.56
C VAL A 212 0.47 -9.43 -3.66
N LEU A 213 -0.77 -9.85 -3.44
CA LEU A 213 -1.70 -9.22 -2.49
C LEU A 213 -2.09 -10.25 -1.43
N ILE A 214 -1.65 -10.05 -0.19
CA ILE A 214 -1.89 -11.01 0.91
C ILE A 214 -2.47 -10.33 2.15
N GLY A 215 -3.56 -10.88 2.69
CA GLY A 215 -4.06 -10.52 4.02
C GLY A 215 -4.59 -9.09 4.12
N ASN A 216 -5.00 -8.49 3.00
CA ASN A 216 -5.49 -7.12 2.97
C ASN A 216 -6.99 -7.04 3.24
N TYR A 217 -7.42 -5.97 3.88
CA TYR A 217 -8.82 -5.60 3.98
C TYR A 217 -9.05 -4.33 3.14
N ILE A 218 -9.91 -4.39 2.13
CA ILE A 218 -10.18 -3.30 1.20
C ILE A 218 -11.69 -3.08 1.10
N ALA A 219 -12.18 -1.96 1.62
CA ALA A 219 -13.60 -1.62 1.61
C ALA A 219 -13.84 -0.21 1.07
N GLY A 220 -14.80 -0.05 0.17
CA GLY A 220 -15.19 1.27 -0.37
C GLY A 220 -16.15 1.12 -1.55
N ALA A 221 -16.46 2.20 -2.26
CA ALA A 221 -17.34 2.15 -3.42
C ALA A 221 -16.60 2.50 -4.71
N THR A 222 -16.87 1.72 -5.76
CA THR A 222 -16.44 2.02 -7.12
C THR A 222 -17.44 2.92 -7.85
N SER A 223 -17.02 3.64 -8.88
CA SER A 223 -17.85 4.58 -9.62
C SER A 223 -18.85 3.89 -10.56
N ASN A 224 -18.64 2.62 -10.86
CA ASN A 224 -19.46 1.82 -11.77
C ASN A 224 -19.77 0.45 -11.15
N VAL A 225 -21.01 -0.01 -11.35
CA VAL A 225 -21.49 -1.31 -10.85
C VAL A 225 -20.68 -2.51 -11.38
N ALA A 226 -20.12 -2.42 -12.58
CA ALA A 226 -19.32 -3.46 -13.21
C ALA A 226 -17.80 -3.31 -12.96
N VAL A 227 -17.41 -2.45 -12.02
CA VAL A 227 -16.00 -2.23 -11.66
C VAL A 227 -15.76 -2.68 -10.23
N GLY A 228 -14.72 -3.51 -10.05
CA GLY A 228 -14.23 -3.99 -8.78
C GLY A 228 -13.23 -3.02 -8.12
N LEU A 229 -12.99 -3.21 -6.82
CA LEU A 229 -11.99 -2.45 -6.06
C LEU A 229 -10.56 -2.75 -6.54
N LEU A 230 -10.32 -3.99 -6.96
CA LEU A 230 -9.11 -4.39 -7.68
C LEU A 230 -9.45 -4.57 -9.16
N ARG A 231 -8.61 -4.03 -10.04
CA ARG A 231 -8.83 -4.11 -11.48
C ARG A 231 -7.55 -4.42 -12.23
N PHE A 232 -7.65 -5.33 -13.20
CA PHE A 232 -6.63 -5.56 -14.21
C PHE A 232 -6.98 -4.72 -15.44
N VAL A 233 -6.05 -3.86 -15.90
CA VAL A 233 -6.31 -2.90 -16.97
C VAL A 233 -5.25 -2.93 -18.05
N THR A 234 -5.65 -2.55 -19.27
CA THR A 234 -4.79 -2.28 -20.45
C THR A 234 -3.98 -3.47 -20.95
N ALA A 235 -3.07 -4.03 -20.15
CA ALA A 235 -2.25 -5.18 -20.47
C ALA A 235 -2.27 -6.22 -19.33
N ALA A 236 -2.21 -7.50 -19.70
CA ALA A 236 -2.37 -8.61 -18.77
C ALA A 236 -1.27 -8.63 -17.71
N SER A 237 -1.65 -8.66 -16.43
CA SER A 237 -0.76 -9.01 -15.32
C SER A 237 -0.65 -10.53 -15.23
N LEU A 238 0.57 -11.05 -15.11
CA LEU A 238 0.84 -12.49 -15.20
C LEU A 238 1.43 -13.01 -13.91
N ASN A 239 1.15 -14.28 -13.57
CA ASN A 239 1.61 -14.95 -12.35
C ASN A 239 1.27 -14.20 -11.07
N VAL A 240 0.09 -13.57 -10.99
CA VAL A 240 -0.33 -12.84 -9.80
C VAL A 240 -0.71 -13.81 -8.67
N TYR A 241 -0.44 -13.41 -7.44
CA TYR A 241 -0.75 -14.20 -6.25
C TYR A 241 -1.62 -13.42 -5.29
N LEU A 242 -2.87 -13.84 -5.18
CA LEU A 242 -3.85 -13.25 -4.28
C LEU A 242 -4.19 -14.27 -3.20
N ARG A 243 -4.07 -13.87 -1.94
CA ARG A 243 -4.41 -14.76 -0.84
C ARG A 243 -4.96 -14.07 0.39
N ASP A 244 -6.00 -14.67 0.96
CA ASP A 244 -6.55 -14.29 2.28
C ASP A 244 -6.94 -12.80 2.34
N ASN A 245 -7.37 -12.18 1.22
CA ASN A 245 -7.83 -10.79 1.22
C ASN A 245 -9.35 -10.72 1.40
N THR A 246 -9.80 -9.56 1.89
CA THR A 246 -11.22 -9.22 2.01
C THR A 246 -11.51 -7.98 1.21
N TYR A 247 -12.44 -8.10 0.26
CA TYR A 247 -12.94 -7.02 -0.57
C TYR A 247 -14.40 -6.73 -0.20
N ILE A 248 -14.73 -5.46 0.03
CA ILE A 248 -16.10 -5.02 0.28
C ILE A 248 -16.45 -3.86 -0.64
N ASN A 249 -17.02 -4.17 -1.80
CA ASN A 249 -17.50 -3.16 -2.73
C ASN A 249 -18.89 -2.66 -2.33
N ARG A 250 -18.92 -1.46 -1.75
CA ARG A 250 -20.10 -0.78 -1.22
C ARG A 250 -20.89 0.00 -2.28
N LYS A 251 -20.49 -0.08 -3.55
CA LYS A 251 -21.27 0.50 -4.65
C LYS A 251 -22.61 -0.21 -4.72
N ALA A 252 -23.70 0.56 -4.66
CA ALA A 252 -25.05 0.02 -4.80
C ALA A 252 -25.18 -0.70 -6.15
N SER A 253 -25.78 -1.91 -6.13
CA SER A 253 -25.89 -2.77 -7.30
C SER A 253 -24.55 -3.21 -7.90
N SER A 254 -23.44 -3.13 -7.14
CA SER A 254 -22.14 -3.63 -7.60
C SER A 254 -22.21 -5.11 -7.91
N THR A 255 -21.72 -5.51 -9.07
CA THR A 255 -21.75 -6.90 -9.53
C THR A 255 -20.44 -7.63 -9.26
N CYS A 256 -19.39 -6.96 -8.75
CA CYS A 256 -18.09 -7.58 -8.53
C CYS A 256 -17.20 -6.85 -7.52
N CYS A 257 -16.22 -7.59 -7.00
CA CYS A 257 -15.12 -7.05 -6.20
C CYS A 257 -13.83 -6.91 -7.00
N VAL A 258 -13.67 -7.73 -8.05
CA VAL A 258 -12.50 -7.71 -8.92
C VAL A 258 -12.94 -7.66 -10.39
N THR A 259 -12.33 -6.77 -11.16
CA THR A 259 -12.50 -6.72 -12.61
C THR A 259 -11.25 -7.29 -13.27
N GLY A 260 -11.40 -8.41 -13.98
CA GLY A 260 -10.34 -9.07 -14.72
C GLY A 260 -10.09 -8.48 -16.11
N LEU A 261 -8.98 -8.91 -16.71
CA LEU A 261 -8.62 -8.68 -18.11
C LEU A 261 -8.26 -10.04 -18.75
N ALA A 262 -8.29 -10.12 -20.07
CA ALA A 262 -7.97 -11.34 -20.78
C ALA A 262 -6.50 -11.68 -20.56
N ALA A 263 -6.18 -12.97 -20.55
CA ALA A 263 -4.84 -13.52 -20.32
C ALA A 263 -4.23 -13.23 -18.94
N VAL A 264 -4.97 -12.64 -17.98
CA VAL A 264 -4.52 -12.60 -16.59
C VAL A 264 -4.31 -14.02 -16.08
N SER A 265 -3.18 -14.26 -15.42
CA SER A 265 -2.75 -15.57 -14.95
C SER A 265 -2.25 -15.50 -13.51
N GLY A 266 -2.39 -16.62 -12.79
CA GLY A 266 -2.03 -16.65 -11.37
C GLY A 266 -2.98 -17.48 -10.54
N VAL A 267 -2.94 -17.24 -9.23
CA VAL A 267 -3.71 -18.00 -8.24
C VAL A 267 -4.36 -17.05 -7.24
N SER A 268 -5.61 -17.34 -6.92
CA SER A 268 -6.42 -16.63 -5.92
C SER A 268 -6.91 -17.66 -4.88
N ILE A 269 -6.57 -17.44 -3.61
CA ILE A 269 -6.80 -18.41 -2.53
C ILE A 269 -7.51 -17.75 -1.35
N ASN A 270 -8.60 -18.37 -0.87
CA ASN A 270 -9.33 -17.96 0.33
C ASN A 270 -9.74 -16.48 0.34
N GLU A 271 -10.14 -15.96 -0.81
CA GLU A 271 -10.61 -14.58 -0.89
C GLU A 271 -12.02 -14.44 -0.31
N SER A 272 -12.28 -13.31 0.34
CA SER A 272 -13.63 -12.91 0.76
C SER A 272 -14.11 -11.76 -0.11
N PHE A 273 -15.09 -12.02 -0.96
CA PHE A 273 -15.69 -11.04 -1.85
C PHE A 273 -17.08 -10.67 -1.35
N ASN A 274 -17.28 -9.39 -1.05
CA ASN A 274 -18.55 -8.89 -0.52
C ASN A 274 -18.97 -7.69 -1.37
N TYR A 275 -20.13 -7.78 -2.02
CA TYR A 275 -20.66 -6.69 -2.84
C TYR A 275 -22.18 -6.57 -2.65
N LEU A 276 -22.81 -5.60 -3.32
CA LEU A 276 -24.24 -5.31 -3.14
C LEU A 276 -25.01 -5.58 -4.44
N ASP A 277 -25.25 -6.84 -4.76
CA ASP A 277 -26.12 -7.25 -5.89
C ASP A 277 -26.99 -8.42 -5.43
N THR A 278 -28.18 -8.56 -6.02
CA THR A 278 -29.13 -9.64 -5.71
C THR A 278 -29.29 -10.61 -6.87
N ALA A 279 -28.63 -10.37 -8.02
CA ALA A 279 -28.83 -11.13 -9.24
C ALA A 279 -27.73 -12.17 -9.54
N SER A 280 -26.48 -11.95 -9.08
CA SER A 280 -25.34 -12.80 -9.45
C SER A 280 -24.34 -13.03 -8.32
N LEU A 281 -23.71 -14.20 -8.33
CA LEU A 281 -22.56 -14.59 -7.49
C LEU A 281 -21.25 -14.63 -8.30
N THR A 282 -20.99 -13.59 -9.11
CA THR A 282 -19.78 -13.48 -9.94
C THR A 282 -18.81 -12.44 -9.36
N PRO A 283 -18.04 -12.77 -8.30
CA PRO A 283 -17.20 -11.79 -7.59
C PRO A 283 -16.06 -11.24 -8.44
N TRP A 284 -15.70 -11.96 -9.50
CA TRP A 284 -14.64 -11.63 -10.43
C TRP A 284 -15.19 -11.65 -11.86
N LEU A 285 -15.27 -10.48 -12.48
CA LEU A 285 -15.64 -10.38 -13.89
C LEU A 285 -14.41 -10.66 -14.75
N THR A 286 -14.18 -11.92 -15.12
CA THR A 286 -13.07 -12.28 -16.02
C THR A 286 -13.50 -12.13 -17.49
N SER A 287 -12.58 -11.64 -18.33
CA SER A 287 -12.44 -12.15 -19.69
C SER A 287 -11.44 -13.32 -19.70
N THR A 288 -11.52 -14.20 -20.69
CA THR A 288 -10.71 -15.42 -20.86
C THR A 288 -9.28 -15.30 -20.29
N GLY A 289 -8.95 -16.08 -19.26
CA GLY A 289 -7.64 -16.09 -18.57
C GLY A 289 -7.38 -17.42 -17.88
N ILE A 290 -6.21 -17.58 -17.26
CA ILE A 290 -5.79 -18.82 -16.56
C ILE A 290 -5.65 -18.60 -15.05
N MET A 291 -6.51 -17.76 -14.46
CA MET A 291 -6.57 -17.56 -13.01
C MET A 291 -7.19 -18.77 -12.33
N HIS A 292 -6.47 -19.35 -11.38
CA HIS A 292 -6.95 -20.47 -10.58
C HIS A 292 -7.54 -19.97 -9.27
N PHE A 293 -8.79 -20.36 -8.97
CA PHE A 293 -9.47 -19.99 -7.74
C PHE A 293 -9.52 -21.18 -6.78
N HIS A 294 -9.11 -20.97 -5.54
CA HIS A 294 -9.19 -21.96 -4.48
C HIS A 294 -9.96 -21.37 -3.31
N ARG A 295 -11.16 -21.92 -3.07
CA ARG A 295 -12.01 -21.55 -1.94
C ARG A 295 -12.39 -20.06 -1.85
N PRO A 296 -12.78 -19.38 -2.95
CA PRO A 296 -13.29 -18.03 -2.86
C PRO A 296 -14.67 -18.03 -2.19
N SER A 297 -14.88 -17.14 -1.22
CA SER A 297 -16.18 -16.94 -0.56
C SER A 297 -16.83 -15.66 -1.06
N VAL A 298 -18.15 -15.70 -1.27
CA VAL A 298 -18.92 -14.57 -1.80
C VAL A 298 -20.15 -14.31 -0.95
N THR A 299 -20.38 -13.04 -0.61
CA THR A 299 -21.68 -12.55 -0.10
C THR A 299 -22.17 -11.40 -0.97
N ASN A 300 -23.47 -11.35 -1.22
CA ASN A 300 -24.06 -10.28 -2.03
C ASN A 300 -25.34 -9.68 -1.38
N THR A 301 -25.88 -10.34 -0.36
CA THR A 301 -26.99 -9.84 0.46
C THR A 301 -26.64 -9.75 1.95
N ALA A 302 -27.31 -8.85 2.67
CA ALA A 302 -27.15 -8.71 4.11
C ALA A 302 -27.61 -9.98 4.87
N GLY A 303 -26.80 -10.41 5.84
CA GLY A 303 -27.12 -11.55 6.72
C GLY A 303 -26.80 -12.93 6.13
N GLU A 304 -26.21 -12.99 4.94
CA GLU A 304 -25.75 -14.23 4.33
C GLU A 304 -24.45 -14.75 4.94
N THR A 305 -24.31 -16.07 5.02
CA THR A 305 -23.00 -16.71 5.17
C THR A 305 -22.36 -16.83 3.79
N GLY A 306 -21.08 -16.48 3.67
CA GLY A 306 -20.35 -16.57 2.40
C GLY A 306 -20.49 -17.95 1.74
N SER A 307 -20.93 -17.98 0.49
CA SER A 307 -20.98 -19.20 -0.32
C SER A 307 -19.66 -19.37 -1.07
N GLU A 308 -19.14 -20.59 -1.10
CA GLU A 308 -17.98 -20.89 -1.95
C GLU A 308 -18.42 -20.93 -3.41
N VAL A 309 -17.92 -19.98 -4.21
CA VAL A 309 -18.24 -19.96 -5.64
C VAL A 309 -17.23 -20.84 -6.37
N VAL A 310 -17.65 -22.05 -6.70
CA VAL A 310 -16.90 -22.92 -7.60
C VAL A 310 -17.12 -22.39 -9.02
N GLY A 311 -16.09 -21.78 -9.61
CA GLY A 311 -16.09 -21.44 -11.03
C GLY A 311 -16.31 -22.70 -11.88
N THR A 312 -16.72 -22.52 -13.15
CA THR A 312 -16.89 -23.65 -14.06
C THR A 312 -15.58 -24.42 -14.20
N VAL A 313 -15.54 -25.67 -13.73
CA VAL A 313 -14.43 -26.58 -13.97
C VAL A 313 -14.50 -26.97 -15.45
N SER A 314 -13.63 -26.41 -16.29
CA SER A 314 -13.47 -26.90 -17.66
C SER A 314 -12.72 -28.23 -17.60
N ALA A 315 -13.34 -29.29 -18.14
CA ALA A 315 -12.72 -30.61 -18.30
C ALA A 315 -11.57 -30.59 -19.32
#